data_AF-A0A8C7M9S2-F1
#
_entry.id   AF-A0A8C7M9S2-F1
#
_cell.length_a   1.000
_cell.length_b   1.000
_cell.length_c   1.000
_cell.angle_alpha   90.00
_cell.angle_beta   90.00
_cell.angle_gamma   90.00
#
_symmetry.space_group_name_H-M   'P 1'
#
loop_
_entity.id
_entity.type
_entity.pdbx_description
1 polymer ?
#
loop_
_entity_poly.entity_id
_entity_poly.type
_entity_poly.pdbx_seq_one_letter_code
_entity_poly.pdbx_strand_id
1 'polypeptide(L)'
;SPLPLGIYRKSGVNSRVAALCEAFRRDARSVRLKEGEHQVDDVSNHTERFFRESGEGLFTILAASAWLSTPEESRKICQYQLLLSQLPRVNKATLRALVNHLYCVQRFAELNQMNLHNLAIVFGPTLFQSDGKDYTAGLVVEELIEHYTDVFEVDELQLKRQLDEITAIIKASGSAGDFICTVYLEEKKETTEQHVKIPGSMTAAELTCEILDRRKIQVRDKDYWSCWEVSQKEETERPLHHLERVLPIIHSLGTDSHLLVKKHLAMEAIRIYLASKVDVSKHGMVKFREERSILGLGLNTGSFHDRYFILSTASLRMYKEVRSNRPEREWQVKNLRVYLGIKKKLRPPTCWGLTLINGSEKQEKPERQQWYLCCDTQTEMREWFSTFLTIQYDGNVWPADAVQTRVTRALPADTRHGNVALIPLRGSENEMRNSVAAFTADPLGVSQSSNHRGQSTVVGLSETSMLTQPLQALS
;
A
#
# COMPACT_ATOMS: atom_id res chain seq x y z
N SER A 1 -1.86 1.41 -8.43
CA SER A 1 -0.72 0.57 -7.96
C SER A 1 0.06 -0.08 -9.10
N PRO A 2 1.41 -0.14 -9.06
CA PRO A 2 2.17 -1.04 -9.92
C PRO A 2 1.77 -2.50 -9.63
N LEU A 3 1.82 -3.38 -10.65
CA LEU A 3 1.52 -4.79 -10.49
C LEU A 3 2.37 -5.38 -9.34
N PRO A 4 1.75 -5.98 -8.30
CA PRO A 4 2.51 -6.56 -7.21
C PRO A 4 3.29 -7.79 -7.69
N LEU A 5 4.59 -7.81 -7.39
CA LEU A 5 5.43 -9.00 -7.54
C LEU A 5 4.81 -10.16 -6.75
N GLY A 6 4.52 -11.28 -7.41
CA GLY A 6 3.93 -12.48 -6.81
C GLY A 6 2.51 -12.28 -6.31
N ILE A 7 1.66 -11.54 -7.02
CA ILE A 7 0.22 -11.47 -6.74
C ILE A 7 -0.36 -12.91 -6.62
N TYR A 8 -1.20 -13.18 -5.61
CA TYR A 8 -1.65 -14.53 -5.20
C TYR A 8 -0.63 -15.44 -4.51
N ARG A 9 0.62 -14.99 -4.29
CA ARG A 9 1.65 -15.74 -3.54
C ARG A 9 2.08 -15.07 -2.24
N LYS A 10 1.62 -13.83 -2.03
CA LYS A 10 1.84 -13.07 -0.81
C LYS A 10 0.62 -13.18 0.07
N SER A 11 0.86 -13.35 1.37
CA SER A 11 -0.20 -13.40 2.36
C SER A 11 -0.63 -12.00 2.78
N GLY A 12 -1.91 -11.69 2.56
CA GLY A 12 -2.62 -10.59 3.18
C GLY A 12 -2.78 -10.81 4.69
N VAL A 13 -3.19 -9.75 5.38
CA VAL A 13 -3.39 -9.79 6.83
C VAL A 13 -4.72 -10.50 7.11
N ASN A 14 -4.67 -11.66 7.76
CA ASN A 14 -5.82 -12.54 8.00
C ASN A 14 -7.06 -11.82 8.55
N SER A 15 -6.90 -10.88 9.49
CA SER A 15 -8.03 -10.12 10.05
C SER A 15 -8.70 -9.21 9.01
N ARG A 16 -7.93 -8.59 8.12
CA ARG A 16 -8.44 -7.75 7.02
C ARG A 16 -9.09 -8.60 5.95
N VAL A 17 -8.49 -9.75 5.60
CA VAL A 17 -9.07 -10.72 4.66
C VAL A 17 -10.41 -11.24 5.18
N ALA A 18 -10.49 -11.62 6.46
CA ALA A 18 -11.71 -12.09 7.10
C ALA A 18 -12.79 -11.01 7.11
N ALA A 19 -12.45 -9.77 7.50
CA ALA A 19 -13.37 -8.65 7.48
C ALA A 19 -13.91 -8.35 6.07
N LEU A 20 -13.05 -8.45 5.05
CA LEU A 20 -13.44 -8.28 3.65
C LEU A 20 -14.37 -9.42 3.19
N CYS A 21 -14.07 -10.68 3.56
CA CYS A 21 -14.97 -11.83 3.32
C CYS A 21 -16.34 -11.64 3.96
N GLU A 22 -16.41 -11.19 5.21
CA GLU A 22 -17.67 -10.93 5.90
C GLU A 22 -18.46 -9.79 5.27
N ALA A 23 -17.80 -8.68 4.94
CA ALA A 23 -18.43 -7.54 4.27
C ALA A 23 -19.00 -7.94 2.91
N PHE A 24 -18.22 -8.69 2.13
CA PHE A 24 -18.63 -9.18 0.82
C PHE A 24 -19.81 -10.15 0.89
N ARG A 25 -19.82 -11.08 1.85
CA ARG A 25 -20.94 -12.01 2.07
C ARG A 25 -22.20 -11.33 2.56
N ARG A 26 -22.05 -10.24 3.35
CA ARG A 26 -23.18 -9.47 3.87
C ARG A 26 -23.86 -8.65 2.76
N ASP A 27 -23.06 -7.89 2.01
CA ASP A 27 -23.52 -7.13 0.85
C ASP A 27 -22.35 -6.82 -0.08
N ALA A 28 -22.16 -7.65 -1.10
CA ALA A 28 -21.11 -7.48 -2.10
C ALA A 28 -21.16 -6.12 -2.82
N ARG A 29 -22.35 -5.50 -2.96
CA ARG A 29 -22.49 -4.21 -3.66
C ARG A 29 -22.02 -3.02 -2.81
N SER A 30 -21.96 -3.20 -1.49
CA SER A 30 -21.45 -2.19 -0.56
C SER A 30 -19.92 -2.12 -0.51
N VAL A 31 -19.25 -3.20 -0.94
CA VAL A 31 -17.78 -3.30 -0.92
C VAL A 31 -17.20 -2.51 -2.08
N ARG A 32 -16.59 -1.35 -1.78
CA ARG A 32 -15.85 -0.54 -2.73
C ARG A 32 -14.38 -0.55 -2.38
N LEU A 33 -13.58 -1.26 -3.18
CA LEU A 33 -12.14 -1.30 -3.02
C LEU A 33 -11.54 0.08 -3.32
N LYS A 34 -10.59 0.51 -2.50
CA LYS A 34 -9.92 1.81 -2.61
C LYS A 34 -8.43 1.67 -2.30
N GLU A 35 -7.62 2.36 -3.08
CA GLU A 35 -6.17 2.47 -2.86
C GLU A 35 -5.92 3.12 -1.49
N GLY A 36 -4.96 2.58 -0.72
CA GLY A 36 -4.64 3.02 0.65
C GLY A 36 -5.50 2.41 1.76
N GLU A 37 -6.78 2.11 1.51
CA GLU A 37 -7.65 1.40 2.46
C GLU A 37 -7.50 -0.12 2.36
N HIS A 38 -7.45 -0.66 1.13
CA HIS A 38 -7.35 -2.10 0.85
C HIS A 38 -6.00 -2.41 0.19
N GLN A 39 -5.24 -3.35 0.75
CA GLN A 39 -3.98 -3.79 0.15
C GLN A 39 -4.24 -4.89 -0.87
N VAL A 40 -3.43 -4.94 -1.93
CA VAL A 40 -3.62 -5.91 -3.02
C VAL A 40 -3.54 -7.35 -2.49
N ASP A 41 -2.61 -7.63 -1.58
CA ASP A 41 -2.47 -8.96 -0.96
C ASP A 41 -3.74 -9.36 -0.18
N ASP A 42 -4.40 -8.42 0.51
CA ASP A 42 -5.66 -8.72 1.22
C ASP A 42 -6.79 -9.07 0.25
N VAL A 43 -6.86 -8.38 -0.90
CA VAL A 43 -7.90 -8.60 -1.94
C VAL A 43 -7.63 -9.92 -2.69
N SER A 44 -6.37 -10.23 -2.99
CA SER A 44 -5.97 -11.50 -3.60
C SER A 44 -6.33 -12.68 -2.70
N ASN A 45 -5.95 -12.66 -1.43
CA ASN A 45 -6.30 -13.74 -0.51
C ASN A 45 -7.79 -13.81 -0.20
N HIS A 46 -8.52 -12.69 -0.19
CA HIS A 46 -9.97 -12.71 -0.12
C HIS A 46 -10.58 -13.48 -1.30
N THR A 47 -10.06 -13.26 -2.52
CA THR A 47 -10.52 -13.96 -3.72
C THR A 47 -10.28 -15.47 -3.62
N GLU A 48 -9.07 -15.88 -3.23
CA GLU A 48 -8.73 -17.30 -3.01
C GLU A 48 -9.65 -17.94 -1.96
N ARG A 49 -9.81 -17.26 -0.81
CA ARG A 49 -10.61 -17.73 0.30
C ARG A 49 -12.09 -17.84 -0.06
N PHE A 50 -12.62 -16.89 -0.82
CA PHE A 50 -14.02 -16.89 -1.26
C PHE A 50 -14.32 -18.13 -2.11
N PHE A 51 -13.48 -18.44 -3.11
CA PHE A 51 -13.68 -19.61 -3.96
C PHE A 51 -13.49 -20.93 -3.21
N ARG A 52 -12.50 -21.02 -2.32
CA ARG A 52 -12.28 -22.22 -1.50
C ARG A 52 -13.44 -22.51 -0.54
N GLU A 53 -14.03 -21.47 0.05
CA GLU A 53 -15.15 -21.58 0.98
C GLU A 53 -16.52 -21.65 0.25
N SER A 54 -16.55 -21.55 -1.08
CA SER A 54 -17.79 -21.67 -1.85
C SER A 54 -18.20 -23.15 -1.89
N GLY A 55 -19.32 -23.51 -1.23
CA GLY A 55 -19.65 -24.89 -0.88
C GLY A 55 -19.55 -25.94 -2.00
N GLU A 56 -20.12 -25.68 -3.18
CA GLU A 56 -20.11 -26.65 -4.29
C GLU A 56 -18.94 -26.50 -5.27
N GLY A 57 -18.06 -25.51 -5.06
CA GLY A 57 -16.98 -25.16 -5.96
C GLY A 57 -17.47 -24.49 -7.25
N LEU A 58 -16.57 -23.79 -7.95
CA LEU A 58 -16.96 -23.04 -9.15
C LEU A 58 -17.42 -23.97 -10.29
N PHE A 59 -16.79 -25.15 -10.40
CA PHE A 59 -17.10 -26.15 -11.41
C PHE A 59 -18.28 -27.06 -11.05
N THR A 60 -18.87 -26.92 -9.86
CA THR A 60 -19.86 -27.84 -9.26
C THR A 60 -19.32 -29.26 -9.07
N ILE A 61 -19.57 -29.88 -7.91
CA ILE A 61 -19.05 -31.23 -7.57
C ILE A 61 -19.41 -32.28 -8.64
N LEU A 62 -20.60 -32.17 -9.25
CA LEU A 62 -21.10 -33.12 -10.24
C LEU A 62 -20.41 -33.01 -11.62
N ALA A 63 -19.97 -31.81 -12.01
CA ALA A 63 -19.30 -31.64 -13.31
C ALA A 63 -17.77 -31.70 -13.19
N ALA A 64 -17.19 -31.43 -12.01
CA ALA A 64 -15.74 -31.38 -11.80
C ALA A 64 -14.97 -32.59 -12.35
N SER A 65 -15.48 -33.81 -12.19
CA SER A 65 -14.86 -35.04 -12.73
C SER A 65 -14.77 -35.05 -14.26
N ALA A 66 -15.76 -34.47 -14.95
CA ALA A 66 -15.76 -34.37 -16.41
C ALA A 66 -14.74 -33.35 -16.91
N TRP A 67 -14.50 -32.27 -16.17
CA TRP A 67 -13.44 -31.31 -16.46
C TRP A 67 -12.06 -31.93 -16.34
N LEU A 68 -11.82 -32.67 -15.24
CA LEU A 68 -10.54 -33.34 -14.96
C LEU A 68 -10.23 -34.50 -15.92
N SER A 69 -11.27 -35.09 -16.54
CA SER A 69 -11.14 -36.22 -17.46
C SER A 69 -11.10 -35.80 -18.95
N THR A 70 -10.88 -34.51 -19.22
CA THR A 70 -10.86 -34.00 -20.61
C THR A 70 -9.61 -34.49 -21.34
N PRO A 71 -9.73 -35.17 -22.50
CA PRO A 71 -8.58 -35.71 -23.24
C PRO A 71 -7.66 -34.61 -23.80
N GLU A 72 -6.37 -34.91 -23.94
CA GLU A 72 -5.30 -33.97 -24.37
C GLU A 72 -5.33 -33.57 -25.85
N GLU A 73 -6.09 -34.26 -26.72
CA GLU A 73 -6.02 -34.10 -28.18
C GLU A 73 -6.89 -32.98 -28.77
N SER A 74 -6.79 -32.79 -30.11
CA SER A 74 -7.35 -31.75 -30.99
C SER A 74 -8.84 -31.36 -30.82
N ARG A 75 -9.62 -32.05 -29.98
CA ARG A 75 -11.03 -31.75 -29.66
C ARG A 75 -11.23 -31.11 -28.28
N LYS A 76 -10.14 -30.81 -27.58
CA LYS A 76 -10.15 -30.30 -26.20
C LYS A 76 -10.93 -29.00 -26.02
N ILE A 77 -10.74 -28.04 -26.92
CA ILE A 77 -11.47 -26.76 -26.90
C ILE A 77 -12.99 -27.00 -27.02
N CYS A 78 -13.42 -27.84 -27.96
CA CYS A 78 -14.84 -28.19 -28.13
C CYS A 78 -15.42 -28.85 -26.88
N GLN A 79 -14.64 -29.69 -26.19
CA GLN A 79 -15.05 -30.32 -24.94
C GLN A 79 -15.20 -29.29 -23.81
N TYR A 80 -14.27 -28.34 -23.66
CA TYR A 80 -14.42 -27.26 -22.69
C TYR A 80 -15.61 -26.35 -22.99
N GLN A 81 -15.85 -26.02 -24.26
CA GLN A 81 -17.04 -25.26 -24.67
C GLN A 81 -18.34 -25.99 -24.31
N LEU A 82 -18.38 -27.31 -24.51
CA LEU A 82 -19.52 -28.14 -24.10
C LEU A 82 -19.71 -28.14 -22.59
N LEU A 83 -18.64 -28.35 -21.81
CA LEU A 83 -18.70 -28.31 -20.34
C LEU A 83 -19.11 -26.92 -19.82
N LEU A 84 -18.60 -25.85 -20.43
CA LEU A 84 -19.03 -24.48 -20.16
C LEU A 84 -20.51 -24.25 -20.46
N SER A 85 -21.08 -24.92 -21.47
CA SER A 85 -22.50 -24.82 -21.81
C SER A 85 -23.41 -25.50 -20.77
N GLN A 86 -22.87 -26.48 -20.05
CA GLN A 86 -23.57 -27.25 -19.00
C GLN A 86 -23.49 -26.59 -17.62
N LEU A 87 -22.53 -25.68 -17.39
CA LEU A 87 -22.44 -24.97 -16.12
C LEU A 87 -23.65 -24.03 -15.90
N PRO A 88 -24.11 -23.89 -14.63
CA PRO A 88 -25.09 -22.86 -14.29
C PRO A 88 -24.65 -21.49 -14.78
N ARG A 89 -25.62 -20.67 -15.22
CA ARG A 89 -25.35 -19.35 -15.83
C ARG A 89 -24.43 -18.47 -14.96
N VAL A 90 -24.60 -18.50 -13.65
CA VAL A 90 -23.79 -17.73 -12.70
C VAL A 90 -22.35 -18.27 -12.67
N ASN A 91 -22.17 -19.58 -12.47
CA ASN A 91 -20.86 -20.23 -12.48
C ASN A 91 -20.10 -19.98 -13.78
N LYS A 92 -20.78 -20.10 -14.93
CA LYS A 92 -20.18 -19.82 -16.25
C LYS A 92 -19.70 -18.38 -16.35
N ALA A 93 -20.50 -17.41 -15.92
CA ALA A 93 -20.14 -15.99 -15.96
C ALA A 93 -18.97 -15.67 -15.03
N THR A 94 -18.99 -16.24 -13.82
CA THR A 94 -17.92 -16.12 -12.83
C THR A 94 -16.62 -16.72 -13.32
N LEU A 95 -16.67 -17.93 -13.89
CA LEU A 95 -15.50 -18.60 -14.45
C LEU A 95 -14.90 -17.80 -15.61
N ARG A 96 -15.74 -17.27 -16.51
CA ARG A 96 -15.26 -16.38 -17.58
C ARG A 96 -14.55 -15.15 -17.02
N ALA A 97 -15.13 -14.48 -16.03
CA ALA A 97 -14.54 -13.29 -15.43
C ALA A 97 -13.21 -13.59 -14.73
N LEU A 98 -13.14 -14.71 -14.00
CA LEU A 98 -11.93 -15.15 -13.32
C LEU A 98 -10.83 -15.51 -14.32
N VAL A 99 -11.13 -16.34 -15.32
CA VAL A 99 -10.13 -16.74 -16.33
C VAL A 99 -9.67 -15.53 -17.16
N ASN A 100 -10.56 -14.57 -17.47
CA ASN A 100 -10.14 -13.29 -18.07
C ASN A 100 -9.10 -12.56 -17.22
N HIS A 101 -9.34 -12.46 -15.92
CA HIS A 101 -8.42 -11.82 -14.99
C HIS A 101 -7.08 -12.56 -14.95
N LEU A 102 -7.09 -13.88 -14.78
CA LEU A 102 -5.87 -14.70 -14.75
C LEU A 102 -5.09 -14.62 -16.08
N TYR A 103 -5.81 -14.60 -17.22
CA TYR A 103 -5.23 -14.36 -18.53
C TYR A 103 -4.52 -13.00 -18.58
N CYS A 104 -5.18 -11.92 -18.16
CA CYS A 104 -4.54 -10.61 -18.09
C CYS A 104 -3.30 -10.61 -17.19
N VAL A 105 -3.37 -11.22 -15.99
CA VAL A 105 -2.22 -11.33 -15.08
C VAL A 105 -1.04 -12.05 -15.75
N GLN A 106 -1.28 -13.18 -16.41
CA GLN A 106 -0.22 -13.95 -17.07
C GLN A 106 0.41 -13.18 -18.24
N ARG A 107 -0.36 -12.35 -18.95
CA ARG A 107 0.17 -11.48 -20.02
C ARG A 107 1.21 -10.47 -19.53
N PHE A 108 1.23 -10.18 -18.23
CA PHE A 108 2.24 -9.33 -17.58
C PHE A 108 3.15 -10.11 -16.63
N ALA A 109 3.33 -11.42 -16.84
CA ALA A 109 4.14 -12.30 -15.99
C ALA A 109 5.59 -11.83 -15.81
N GLU A 110 6.17 -11.12 -16.80
CA GLU A 110 7.52 -10.53 -16.66
C GLU A 110 7.59 -9.48 -15.52
N LEU A 111 6.50 -8.76 -15.26
CA LEU A 111 6.42 -7.72 -14.24
C LEU A 111 5.97 -8.27 -12.88
N ASN A 112 4.96 -9.15 -12.88
CA ASN A 112 4.35 -9.67 -11.65
C ASN A 112 4.86 -11.06 -11.23
N GLN A 113 5.69 -11.73 -12.03
CA GLN A 113 6.25 -13.07 -11.76
C GLN A 113 5.23 -14.21 -11.64
N MET A 114 3.99 -14.00 -12.09
CA MET A 114 2.93 -15.00 -12.16
C MET A 114 2.70 -15.46 -13.59
N ASN A 115 3.49 -16.44 -14.03
CA ASN A 115 3.24 -17.15 -15.28
C ASN A 115 2.04 -18.11 -15.15
N LEU A 116 1.64 -18.69 -16.27
CA LEU A 116 0.50 -19.62 -16.38
C LEU A 116 0.56 -20.76 -15.35
N HIS A 117 1.70 -21.45 -15.28
CA HIS A 117 1.94 -22.53 -14.32
C HIS A 117 1.82 -22.06 -12.86
N ASN A 118 2.37 -20.89 -12.58
CA ASN A 118 2.36 -20.29 -11.26
C ASN A 118 0.94 -19.98 -10.76
N LEU A 119 0.06 -19.55 -11.65
CA LEU A 119 -1.35 -19.30 -11.36
C LEU A 119 -2.13 -20.60 -11.18
N ALA A 120 -1.84 -21.62 -12.00
CA ALA A 120 -2.50 -22.92 -11.92
C ALA A 120 -2.23 -23.67 -10.61
N ILE A 121 -1.02 -23.58 -10.07
CA ILE A 121 -0.71 -24.14 -8.74
C ILE A 121 -1.61 -23.55 -7.65
N VAL A 122 -1.94 -22.25 -7.74
CA VAL A 122 -2.77 -21.56 -6.74
C VAL A 122 -4.25 -21.82 -6.98
N PHE A 123 -4.71 -21.69 -8.22
CA PHE A 123 -6.13 -21.73 -8.55
C PHE A 123 -6.68 -23.14 -8.83
N GLY A 124 -5.86 -24.10 -9.24
CA GLY A 124 -6.26 -25.51 -9.43
C GLY A 124 -6.96 -26.09 -8.20
N PRO A 125 -6.26 -26.25 -7.06
CA PRO A 125 -6.88 -26.78 -5.84
C PRO A 125 -7.99 -25.87 -5.31
N THR A 126 -7.85 -24.56 -5.47
CA THR A 126 -8.84 -23.57 -5.01
C THR A 126 -10.19 -23.70 -5.71
N LEU A 127 -10.20 -23.93 -7.03
CA LEU A 127 -11.43 -23.99 -7.82
C LEU A 127 -12.08 -25.36 -7.85
N PHE A 128 -11.27 -26.42 -7.76
CA PHE A 128 -11.73 -27.81 -7.75
C PHE A 128 -11.94 -28.36 -6.34
N GLN A 129 -11.64 -27.57 -5.30
CA GLN A 129 -11.67 -27.99 -3.89
C GLN A 129 -10.87 -29.27 -3.62
N SER A 130 -9.82 -29.51 -4.41
CA SER A 130 -8.93 -30.64 -4.19
C SER A 130 -7.90 -30.30 -3.12
N ASP A 131 -7.39 -31.33 -2.45
CA ASP A 131 -6.34 -31.18 -1.44
C ASP A 131 -4.95 -30.92 -2.05
N GLY A 132 -4.89 -30.63 -3.36
CA GLY A 132 -3.66 -30.32 -4.09
C GLY A 132 -2.72 -31.52 -4.25
N LYS A 133 -3.20 -32.75 -4.01
CA LYS A 133 -2.38 -33.97 -4.15
C LYS A 133 -2.13 -34.34 -5.62
N ASP A 134 -3.07 -34.02 -6.51
CA ASP A 134 -3.01 -34.27 -7.94
C ASP A 134 -2.92 -32.96 -8.74
N TYR A 135 -2.05 -32.91 -9.76
CA TYR A 135 -1.87 -31.72 -10.60
C TYR A 135 -2.93 -31.59 -11.70
N THR A 136 -3.84 -32.56 -11.81
CA THR A 136 -4.91 -32.63 -12.81
C THR A 136 -5.80 -31.38 -12.81
N ALA A 137 -6.12 -30.85 -11.63
CA ALA A 137 -6.86 -29.60 -11.49
C ALA A 137 -6.06 -28.37 -11.97
N GLY A 138 -4.74 -28.38 -11.75
CA GLY A 138 -3.82 -27.36 -12.25
C GLY A 138 -3.78 -27.33 -13.78
N LEU A 139 -3.65 -28.49 -14.42
CA LEU A 139 -3.64 -28.63 -15.88
C LEU A 139 -4.90 -28.03 -16.53
N VAL A 140 -6.08 -28.31 -15.98
CA VAL A 140 -7.32 -27.71 -16.50
C VAL A 140 -7.29 -26.19 -16.40
N VAL A 141 -6.78 -25.63 -15.30
CA VAL A 141 -6.66 -24.17 -15.14
C VAL A 141 -5.63 -23.58 -16.10
N GLU A 142 -4.49 -24.23 -16.30
CA GLU A 142 -3.49 -23.85 -17.30
C GLU A 142 -4.13 -23.73 -18.69
N GLU A 143 -4.88 -24.75 -19.10
CA GLU A 143 -5.45 -24.84 -20.44
C GLU A 143 -6.61 -23.86 -20.66
N LEU A 144 -7.39 -23.58 -19.61
CA LEU A 144 -8.42 -22.54 -19.67
C LEU A 144 -7.81 -21.14 -19.81
N ILE A 145 -6.67 -20.89 -19.17
CA ILE A 145 -5.95 -19.61 -19.32
C ILE A 145 -5.29 -19.56 -20.70
N GLU A 146 -4.60 -20.61 -21.13
CA GLU A 146 -3.89 -20.66 -22.41
C GLU A 146 -4.82 -20.47 -23.60
N HIS A 147 -5.96 -21.17 -23.60
CA HIS A 147 -6.97 -21.13 -24.67
C HIS A 147 -8.17 -20.24 -24.35
N TYR A 148 -7.98 -19.21 -23.51
CA TYR A 148 -9.06 -18.35 -23.04
C TYR A 148 -9.93 -17.76 -24.17
N THR A 149 -9.31 -17.27 -25.25
CA THR A 149 -10.02 -16.64 -26.38
C THR A 149 -10.92 -17.62 -27.10
N ASP A 150 -10.44 -18.85 -27.34
CA ASP A 150 -11.15 -19.87 -28.10
C ASP A 150 -12.24 -20.54 -27.24
N VAL A 151 -11.91 -20.88 -25.99
CA VAL A 151 -12.82 -21.58 -25.07
C VAL A 151 -14.00 -20.70 -24.66
N PHE A 152 -13.78 -19.38 -24.46
CA PHE A 152 -14.83 -18.47 -24.00
C PHE A 152 -15.47 -17.60 -25.10
N GLU A 153 -15.02 -17.75 -26.35
CA GLU A 153 -15.46 -17.00 -27.53
C GLU A 153 -15.33 -15.48 -27.32
N VAL A 154 -14.13 -15.03 -26.96
CA VAL A 154 -13.85 -13.64 -26.58
C VAL A 154 -13.56 -12.81 -27.83
N ASP A 155 -14.14 -11.62 -27.92
CA ASP A 155 -13.79 -10.65 -28.96
C ASP A 155 -12.33 -10.17 -28.77
N GLU A 156 -11.46 -10.57 -29.70
CA GLU A 156 -10.04 -10.21 -29.70
C GLU A 156 -9.81 -8.70 -29.67
N LEU A 157 -10.67 -7.91 -30.32
CA LEU A 157 -10.55 -6.45 -30.33
C LEU A 157 -10.84 -5.88 -28.95
N GLN A 158 -11.86 -6.39 -28.26
CA GLN A 158 -12.19 -5.97 -26.90
C GLN A 158 -11.08 -6.38 -25.93
N LEU A 159 -10.57 -7.61 -26.03
CA LEU A 159 -9.48 -8.09 -25.19
C LEU A 159 -8.20 -7.27 -25.40
N LYS A 160 -7.88 -6.94 -26.66
CA LYS A 160 -6.75 -6.07 -26.97
C LYS A 160 -6.91 -4.69 -26.34
N ARG A 161 -8.09 -4.06 -26.44
CA ARG A 161 -8.37 -2.78 -25.78
C ARG A 161 -8.18 -2.87 -24.26
N GLN A 162 -8.67 -3.93 -23.63
CA GLN A 162 -8.48 -4.14 -22.21
C GLN A 162 -6.99 -4.29 -21.84
N LEU A 163 -6.21 -5.05 -22.61
CA LEU A 163 -4.77 -5.19 -22.39
C LEU A 163 -4.01 -3.87 -22.63
N ASP A 164 -4.42 -3.08 -23.61
CA ASP A 164 -3.85 -1.75 -23.89
C ASP A 164 -4.17 -0.77 -22.75
N GLU A 165 -5.40 -0.81 -22.20
CA GLU A 165 -5.80 -0.04 -21.02
C GLU A 165 -4.98 -0.43 -19.78
N ILE A 166 -4.87 -1.73 -19.49
CA ILE A 166 -4.03 -2.23 -18.38
C ILE A 166 -2.57 -1.81 -18.59
N THR A 167 -2.05 -1.92 -19.82
CA THR A 167 -0.70 -1.44 -20.17
C THR A 167 -0.56 0.05 -19.93
N ALA A 168 -1.56 0.86 -20.28
CA ALA A 168 -1.57 2.29 -20.05
C ALA A 168 -1.63 2.63 -18.55
N ILE A 169 -2.38 1.86 -17.74
CA ILE A 169 -2.45 2.02 -16.28
C ILE A 169 -1.14 1.61 -15.61
N ILE A 170 -0.53 0.49 -16.04
CA ILE A 170 0.80 0.05 -15.58
C ILE A 170 1.84 1.09 -15.99
N LYS A 171 1.76 1.64 -17.20
CA LYS A 171 2.61 2.75 -17.62
C LYS A 171 2.31 4.03 -16.82
N ALA A 172 1.09 4.34 -16.46
CA ALA A 172 0.81 5.50 -15.61
C ALA A 172 1.29 5.28 -14.14
N SER A 173 1.24 4.03 -13.66
CA SER A 173 1.55 3.65 -12.28
C SER A 173 3.04 3.29 -12.05
N GLY A 174 3.71 2.77 -13.08
CA GLY A 174 5.12 2.38 -13.12
C GLY A 174 6.01 3.27 -14.00
N SER A 175 5.39 4.10 -14.85
CA SER A 175 5.97 5.16 -15.67
C SER A 175 5.16 6.46 -15.44
N ALA A 176 5.08 6.91 -14.19
CA ALA A 176 5.43 8.31 -14.02
C ALA A 176 6.92 8.34 -14.41
N GLY A 177 7.18 8.63 -15.69
CA GLY A 177 8.48 8.40 -16.34
C GLY A 177 9.60 8.89 -15.44
N ASP A 178 10.64 8.09 -15.33
CA ASP A 178 11.77 8.38 -14.45
C ASP A 178 12.08 9.88 -14.44
N PHE A 179 11.81 10.52 -13.31
CA PHE A 179 11.87 11.98 -13.26
C PHE A 179 13.29 12.39 -12.90
N ILE A 180 13.93 13.20 -13.74
CA ILE A 180 15.23 13.76 -13.39
C ILE A 180 14.97 14.90 -12.40
N CYS A 181 15.33 14.68 -11.15
CA CYS A 181 15.22 15.65 -10.08
C CYS A 181 16.59 16.18 -9.69
N THR A 182 16.67 17.48 -9.43
CA THR A 182 17.80 18.07 -8.74
C THR A 182 17.67 17.86 -7.23
N VAL A 183 18.68 17.25 -6.63
CA VAL A 183 18.82 17.07 -5.19
C VAL A 183 20.12 17.71 -4.74
N TYR A 184 20.10 18.39 -3.60
CA TYR A 184 21.29 19.05 -3.05
C TYR A 184 21.85 18.23 -1.88
N LEU A 185 23.17 18.22 -1.73
CA LEU A 185 23.85 17.65 -0.56
C LEU A 185 24.21 18.76 0.44
N GLU A 186 23.81 18.59 1.70
CA GLU A 186 24.03 19.46 2.88
C GLU A 186 23.43 20.87 2.78
N GLU A 187 23.66 21.58 1.68
CA GLU A 187 23.19 22.93 1.42
C GLU A 187 22.88 23.13 -0.07
N LYS A 188 22.00 24.08 -0.40
CA LYS A 188 21.67 24.42 -1.78
C LYS A 188 22.77 25.29 -2.39
N LYS A 189 23.71 24.68 -3.10
CA LYS A 189 24.77 25.33 -3.90
C LYS A 189 24.97 24.59 -5.22
N GLU A 190 25.51 25.27 -6.22
CA GLU A 190 25.82 24.64 -7.52
C GLU A 190 26.83 23.48 -7.36
N THR A 191 27.78 23.60 -6.43
CA THR A 191 28.79 22.57 -6.15
C THR A 191 28.24 21.30 -5.51
N THR A 192 27.09 21.40 -4.85
CA THR A 192 26.45 20.30 -4.12
C THR A 192 25.26 19.70 -4.88
N GLU A 193 24.98 20.21 -6.08
CA GLU A 193 23.88 19.77 -6.94
C GLU A 193 24.11 18.36 -7.49
N GLN A 194 23.04 17.57 -7.51
CA GLN A 194 23.00 16.21 -8.01
C GLN A 194 21.74 15.98 -8.83
N HIS A 195 21.91 15.70 -10.12
CA HIS A 195 20.81 15.28 -10.97
C HIS A 195 20.62 13.77 -10.85
N VAL A 196 19.52 13.36 -10.22
CA VAL A 196 19.19 11.96 -9.98
C VAL A 196 17.94 11.61 -10.75
N LYS A 197 18.00 10.45 -11.41
CA LYS A 197 16.86 9.83 -12.06
C LYS A 197 16.04 9.14 -10.96
N ILE A 198 14.80 9.57 -10.76
CA ILE A 198 13.92 9.09 -9.68
C ILE A 198 12.86 8.15 -10.27
N PRO A 199 13.00 6.82 -10.09
CA PRO A 199 11.93 5.87 -10.39
C PRO A 199 10.71 6.12 -9.52
N GLY A 200 9.53 5.74 -10.01
CA GLY A 200 8.29 5.87 -9.24
C GLY A 200 8.31 5.14 -7.90
N SER A 201 9.07 4.06 -7.76
CA SER A 201 9.20 3.27 -6.53
C SER A 201 10.21 3.82 -5.52
N MET A 202 11.06 4.78 -5.91
CA MET A 202 12.19 5.22 -5.07
C MET A 202 11.71 5.86 -3.76
N THR A 203 12.24 5.36 -2.66
CA THR A 203 12.00 5.84 -1.30
C THR A 203 13.01 6.91 -0.90
N ALA A 204 12.69 7.69 0.15
CA ALA A 204 13.60 8.71 0.68
C ALA A 204 14.92 8.11 1.20
N ALA A 205 14.89 6.89 1.74
CA ALA A 205 16.09 6.17 2.15
C ALA A 205 16.99 5.81 0.96
N GLU A 206 16.41 5.23 -0.10
CA GLU A 206 17.14 4.86 -1.30
C GLU A 206 17.75 6.08 -1.98
N LEU A 207 17.02 7.20 -2.07
CA LEU A 207 17.56 8.45 -2.58
C LEU A 207 18.72 8.97 -1.72
N THR A 208 18.60 8.88 -0.40
CA THR A 208 19.66 9.29 0.52
C THR A 208 20.93 8.47 0.26
N CYS A 209 20.81 7.14 0.18
CA CYS A 209 21.94 6.25 -0.11
C CYS A 209 22.57 6.55 -1.48
N GLU A 210 21.78 6.69 -2.55
CA GLU A 210 22.24 7.03 -3.90
C GLU A 210 23.10 8.31 -3.91
N ILE A 211 22.67 9.36 -3.20
CA ILE A 211 23.44 10.62 -3.09
C ILE A 211 24.76 10.43 -2.34
N LEU A 212 24.75 9.68 -1.24
CA LEU A 212 25.94 9.41 -0.43
C LEU A 212 26.96 8.56 -1.21
N ASP A 213 26.49 7.55 -1.94
CA ASP A 213 27.32 6.67 -2.77
C ASP A 213 27.99 7.45 -3.91
N ARG A 214 27.23 8.32 -4.60
CA ARG A 214 27.77 9.20 -5.66
C ARG A 214 28.86 10.14 -5.15
N ARG A 215 28.77 10.59 -3.90
CA ARG A 215 29.77 11.46 -3.25
C ARG A 215 30.81 10.70 -2.43
N LYS A 216 30.75 9.36 -2.43
CA LYS A 216 31.66 8.48 -1.68
C LYS A 216 31.74 8.84 -0.19
N ILE A 217 30.61 9.25 0.40
CA ILE A 217 30.54 9.62 1.81
C ILE A 217 30.41 8.35 2.64
N GLN A 218 31.40 8.10 3.50
CA GLN A 218 31.32 7.01 4.46
C GLN A 218 30.44 7.41 5.64
N VAL A 219 29.39 6.63 5.89
CA VAL A 219 28.50 6.84 7.03
C VAL A 219 29.10 6.18 8.26
N ARG A 220 29.35 6.98 9.30
CA ARG A 220 29.87 6.49 10.59
C ARG A 220 28.72 6.12 11.53
N ASP A 221 29.05 5.46 12.63
CA ASP A 221 28.06 5.21 13.67
C ASP A 221 27.44 6.53 14.16
N LYS A 222 26.11 6.53 14.33
CA LYS A 222 25.29 7.71 14.68
C LYS A 222 25.30 8.87 13.69
N ASP A 223 25.83 8.70 12.48
CA ASP A 223 25.64 9.67 11.40
C ASP A 223 24.27 9.43 10.73
N TYR A 224 23.24 10.11 11.23
CA TYR A 224 21.86 10.01 10.72
C TYR A 224 21.67 10.86 9.46
N TRP A 225 21.79 10.28 8.27
CA TRP A 225 21.50 10.98 7.01
C TRP A 225 20.06 10.77 6.56
N SER A 226 19.40 11.85 6.13
CA SER A 226 18.03 11.77 5.62
C SER A 226 17.79 12.77 4.49
N CYS A 227 16.80 12.49 3.66
CA CYS A 227 16.28 13.42 2.66
C CYS A 227 15.27 14.37 3.31
N TRP A 228 15.27 15.62 2.87
CA TRP A 228 14.42 16.69 3.39
C TRP A 228 13.72 17.41 2.25
N GLU A 229 12.48 17.81 2.48
CA GLU A 229 11.79 18.83 1.71
C GLU A 229 12.06 20.18 2.36
N VAL A 230 12.64 21.13 1.62
CA VAL A 230 12.98 22.47 2.14
C VAL A 230 12.26 23.53 1.32
N SER A 231 11.45 24.35 1.97
CA SER A 231 10.72 25.46 1.35
C SER A 231 11.33 26.80 1.75
N GLN A 232 11.92 27.51 0.79
CA GLN A 232 12.54 28.81 1.04
C GLN A 232 11.49 29.89 1.34
N LYS A 233 10.38 29.88 0.59
CA LYS A 233 9.26 30.81 0.77
C LYS A 233 8.57 30.63 2.12
N GLU A 234 8.45 29.39 2.58
CA GLU A 234 7.80 29.08 3.85
C GLU A 234 8.77 29.10 5.04
N GLU A 235 10.08 29.26 4.80
CA GLU A 235 11.14 29.17 5.82
C GLU A 235 11.00 27.90 6.69
N THR A 236 10.67 26.79 6.04
CA THR A 236 10.37 25.50 6.69
C THR A 236 11.09 24.35 6.03
N GLU A 237 11.33 23.31 6.81
CA GLU A 237 11.90 22.06 6.34
C GLU A 237 11.20 20.86 6.97
N ARG A 238 11.08 19.77 6.22
CA ARG A 238 10.46 18.52 6.69
C ARG A 238 11.39 17.36 6.36
N PRO A 239 11.85 16.59 7.36
CA PRO A 239 12.55 15.35 7.07
C PRO A 239 11.54 14.36 6.49
N LEU A 240 11.89 13.75 5.37
CA LEU A 240 11.10 12.71 4.77
C LEU A 240 11.29 11.44 5.58
N HIS A 241 10.20 10.77 5.91
CA HIS A 241 10.28 9.44 6.51
C HIS A 241 10.92 8.47 5.52
N HIS A 242 11.72 7.54 6.03
CA HIS A 242 12.57 6.67 5.22
C HIS A 242 11.81 5.82 4.17
N LEU A 243 10.55 5.47 4.46
CA LEU A 243 9.65 4.75 3.53
C LEU A 243 8.80 5.66 2.61
N GLU A 244 8.85 6.99 2.76
CA GLU A 244 8.09 7.87 1.86
C GLU A 244 8.63 7.77 0.43
N ARG A 245 7.72 7.67 -0.54
CA ARG A 245 8.05 7.70 -1.97
C ARG A 245 8.39 9.13 -2.37
N VAL A 246 9.53 9.31 -3.04
CA VAL A 246 10.04 10.64 -3.38
C VAL A 246 9.25 11.25 -4.54
N LEU A 247 8.84 10.45 -5.53
CA LEU A 247 8.22 10.98 -6.75
C LEU A 247 6.92 11.77 -6.50
N PRO A 248 5.95 11.29 -5.68
CA PRO A 248 4.78 12.09 -5.33
C PRO A 248 5.12 13.41 -4.61
N ILE A 249 6.19 13.42 -3.80
CA ILE A 249 6.64 14.61 -3.09
C ILE A 249 7.14 15.64 -4.11
N ILE A 250 8.01 15.21 -5.04
CA ILE A 250 8.56 16.08 -6.10
C ILE A 250 7.44 16.74 -6.91
N HIS A 251 6.43 15.97 -7.33
CA HIS A 251 5.30 16.51 -8.08
C HIS A 251 4.45 17.51 -7.28
N SER A 252 4.51 17.46 -5.95
CA SER A 252 3.83 18.40 -5.06
C SER A 252 4.69 19.60 -4.66
N LEU A 253 5.99 19.62 -4.99
CA LEU A 253 6.88 20.73 -4.65
C LEU A 253 6.52 21.98 -5.45
N GLY A 254 6.42 23.11 -4.75
CA GLY A 254 6.38 24.42 -5.41
C GLY A 254 7.76 24.84 -5.91
N THR A 255 7.82 25.86 -6.75
CA THR A 255 9.06 26.42 -7.34
C THR A 255 10.10 26.86 -6.29
N ASP A 256 9.64 27.24 -5.10
CA ASP A 256 10.50 27.69 -3.99
C ASP A 256 10.95 26.55 -3.07
N SER A 257 10.65 25.31 -3.44
CA SER A 257 10.93 24.12 -2.63
C SER A 257 11.90 23.17 -3.34
N HIS A 258 12.75 22.50 -2.58
CA HIS A 258 13.77 21.60 -3.12
C HIS A 258 14.03 20.42 -2.18
N LEU A 259 14.63 19.37 -2.74
CA LEU A 259 15.10 18.23 -1.96
C LEU A 259 16.54 18.45 -1.50
N LEU A 260 16.80 18.11 -0.24
CA LEU A 260 18.09 18.28 0.41
C LEU A 260 18.45 17.02 1.21
N VAL A 261 19.58 16.40 0.91
CA VAL A 261 20.13 15.30 1.70
C VAL A 261 21.12 15.88 2.70
N LYS A 262 20.84 15.74 4.00
CA LYS A 262 21.70 16.27 5.07
C LYS A 262 21.63 15.42 6.33
N LYS A 263 22.56 15.66 7.27
CA LYS A 263 22.53 15.03 8.59
C LYS A 263 21.36 15.52 9.43
N HIS A 264 20.58 14.59 9.97
CA HIS A 264 19.55 14.82 10.97
C HIS A 264 20.16 14.87 12.38
N LEU A 265 20.75 16.01 12.74
CA LEU A 265 21.48 16.20 14.00
C LEU A 265 20.66 15.90 15.27
N ALA A 266 19.33 16.04 15.21
CA ALA A 266 18.45 15.78 16.35
C ALA A 266 18.03 14.31 16.51
N MET A 267 18.41 13.41 15.60
CA MET A 267 17.85 12.04 15.55
C MET A 267 18.26 11.20 16.75
N GLU A 268 19.52 11.31 17.21
CA GLU A 268 19.97 10.63 18.43
C GLU A 268 19.11 11.03 19.65
N ALA A 269 18.90 12.33 19.83
CA ALA A 269 18.08 12.85 20.93
C ALA A 269 16.62 12.41 20.82
N ILE A 270 16.07 12.36 19.60
CA ILE A 270 14.72 11.83 19.34
C ILE A 270 14.64 10.36 19.76
N ARG A 271 15.60 9.52 19.36
CA ARG A 271 15.62 8.09 19.74
C ARG A 271 15.69 7.90 21.25
N ILE A 272 16.55 8.65 21.93
CA ILE A 272 16.67 8.61 23.40
C ILE A 272 15.35 9.02 24.07
N TYR A 273 14.74 10.11 23.62
CA TYR A 273 13.44 10.56 24.15
C TYR A 273 12.37 9.50 23.96
N LEU A 274 12.23 8.93 22.76
CA LEU A 274 11.21 7.92 22.47
C LEU A 274 11.41 6.63 23.26
N ALA A 275 12.66 6.19 23.43
CA ALA A 275 12.98 5.04 24.28
C ALA A 275 12.63 5.26 25.76
N SER A 276 12.61 6.52 26.22
CA SER A 276 12.24 6.86 27.61
C SER A 276 10.73 6.95 27.87
N LYS A 277 9.90 6.92 26.81
CA LYS A 277 8.45 7.12 26.93
C LYS A 277 7.70 5.78 27.00
N VAL A 278 6.87 5.64 28.02
CA VAL A 278 5.95 4.50 28.19
C VAL A 278 4.72 4.65 27.29
N ASP A 279 4.16 5.88 27.23
CA ASP A 279 3.01 6.21 26.39
C ASP A 279 3.39 7.20 25.29
N VAL A 280 2.93 6.93 24.07
CA VAL A 280 3.12 7.82 22.92
C VAL A 280 2.12 8.99 23.01
N SER A 281 2.39 9.92 23.92
CA SER A 281 1.61 11.15 24.10
C SER A 281 2.48 12.32 24.53
N LYS A 282 2.03 13.53 24.21
CA LYS A 282 2.67 14.77 24.66
C LYS A 282 1.61 15.82 24.94
N HIS A 283 1.76 16.55 26.04
CA HIS A 283 0.93 17.69 26.35
C HIS A 283 1.77 18.86 26.85
N GLY A 284 1.22 20.07 26.82
CA GLY A 284 1.93 21.27 27.25
C GLY A 284 1.31 22.55 26.72
N MET A 285 1.73 23.66 27.32
CA MET A 285 1.42 24.99 26.82
C MET A 285 2.31 25.31 25.62
N VAL A 286 1.72 25.72 24.51
CA VAL A 286 2.43 26.07 23.28
C VAL A 286 1.83 27.36 22.72
N LYS A 287 2.67 28.24 22.18
CA LYS A 287 2.22 29.47 21.55
C LYS A 287 1.68 29.15 20.15
N PHE A 288 0.39 29.37 19.95
CA PHE A 288 -0.34 29.02 18.74
C PHE A 288 -0.71 30.25 17.91
N ARG A 289 -0.55 30.13 16.60
CA ARG A 289 -1.04 31.10 15.61
C ARG A 289 -1.67 30.36 14.43
N GLU A 290 -2.83 30.83 13.98
CA GLU A 290 -3.50 30.36 12.77
C GLU A 290 -3.23 31.32 11.61
N GLU A 291 -2.95 30.78 10.41
CA GLU A 291 -2.96 31.58 9.19
C GLU A 291 -4.39 31.72 8.67
N ARG A 292 -4.88 32.96 8.60
CA ARG A 292 -6.16 33.28 7.96
C ARG A 292 -5.87 33.93 6.62
N SER A 293 -6.17 33.25 5.53
CA SER A 293 -6.12 33.84 4.19
C SER A 293 -7.34 34.74 4.01
N ILE A 294 -7.24 36.02 4.36
CA ILE A 294 -8.29 36.98 4.06
C ILE A 294 -8.14 37.39 2.59
N LEU A 295 -9.19 37.14 1.80
CA LEU A 295 -9.32 37.48 0.37
C LEU A 295 -8.60 38.78 -0.01
N GLY A 296 -7.44 38.67 -0.66
CA GLY A 296 -6.85 39.71 -1.50
C GLY A 296 -6.11 40.88 -0.84
N LEU A 297 -6.00 40.97 0.49
CA LEU A 297 -5.38 42.13 1.16
C LEU A 297 -4.01 41.90 1.80
N GLY A 298 -3.47 40.68 1.79
CA GLY A 298 -2.07 40.41 2.20
C GLY A 298 -1.70 40.75 3.66
N LEU A 299 -2.68 41.10 4.51
CA LEU A 299 -2.46 41.45 5.91
C LEU A 299 -2.57 40.19 6.79
N ASN A 300 -1.42 39.63 7.19
CA ASN A 300 -1.35 38.51 8.15
C ASN A 300 -1.58 39.02 9.60
N THR A 301 -2.84 39.16 10.03
CA THR A 301 -3.23 39.82 11.30
C THR A 301 -3.34 38.93 12.55
N GLY A 302 -2.61 37.81 12.62
CA GLY A 302 -2.63 36.93 13.80
C GLY A 302 -1.50 37.21 14.80
N SER A 303 -1.78 37.31 16.09
CA SER A 303 -0.77 37.18 17.16
C SER A 303 -0.63 35.71 17.60
N PHE A 304 0.50 35.39 18.24
CA PHE A 304 0.66 34.13 18.94
C PHE A 304 -0.08 34.18 20.29
N HIS A 305 -0.78 33.11 20.62
CA HIS A 305 -1.52 32.99 21.87
C HIS A 305 -1.15 31.71 22.59
N ASP A 306 -1.04 31.76 23.91
CA ASP A 306 -0.85 30.56 24.71
C ASP A 306 -2.09 29.66 24.60
N ARG A 307 -1.85 28.39 24.27
CA ARG A 307 -2.87 27.34 24.19
C ARG A 307 -2.31 26.06 24.76
N TYR A 308 -3.18 25.29 25.40
CA TYR A 308 -2.80 23.98 25.94
C TYR A 308 -3.09 22.90 24.90
N PHE A 309 -2.08 22.11 24.55
CA PHE A 309 -2.22 21.03 23.58
C PHE A 309 -2.11 19.67 24.26
N ILE A 310 -2.86 18.71 23.72
CA ILE A 310 -2.73 17.29 24.02
C ILE A 310 -2.62 16.54 22.69
N LEU A 311 -1.45 15.96 22.44
CA LEU A 311 -1.19 15.03 21.35
C LEU A 311 -1.31 13.60 21.87
N SER A 312 -2.22 12.86 21.24
CA SER A 312 -2.52 11.45 21.50
C SER A 312 -2.37 10.64 20.21
N THR A 313 -2.40 9.31 20.32
CA THR A 313 -2.25 8.39 19.19
C THR A 313 -3.24 8.62 18.04
N ALA A 314 -4.41 9.18 18.30
CA ALA A 314 -5.41 9.48 17.26
C ALA A 314 -5.43 10.97 16.86
N SER A 315 -5.36 11.87 17.84
CA SER A 315 -5.65 13.29 17.62
C SER A 315 -4.72 14.26 18.35
N LEU A 316 -4.53 15.43 17.74
CA LEU A 316 -4.02 16.64 18.35
C LEU A 316 -5.22 17.48 18.80
N ARG A 317 -5.32 17.78 20.09
CA ARG A 317 -6.40 18.59 20.66
C ARG A 317 -5.83 19.88 21.24
N MET A 318 -6.48 21.00 20.93
CA MET A 318 -6.16 22.32 21.45
C MET A 318 -7.21 22.77 22.44
N TYR A 319 -6.78 23.33 23.56
CA TYR A 319 -7.60 23.85 24.63
C TYR A 319 -7.20 25.29 24.92
N LYS A 320 -8.15 26.09 25.40
CA LYS A 320 -7.90 27.48 25.80
C LYS A 320 -6.83 27.54 26.90
N GLU A 321 -6.95 26.66 27.88
CA GLU A 321 -6.06 26.54 29.05
C GLU A 321 -6.14 25.14 29.66
N VAL A 322 -5.23 24.80 30.59
CA VAL A 322 -5.12 23.46 31.20
C VAL A 322 -6.42 22.98 31.86
N ARG A 323 -7.18 23.88 32.47
CA ARG A 323 -8.43 23.57 33.18
C ARG A 323 -9.66 23.46 32.27
N SER A 324 -9.49 23.63 30.96
CA SER A 324 -10.59 23.55 29.99
C SER A 324 -11.11 22.13 29.86
N ASN A 325 -12.43 21.98 29.99
CA ASN A 325 -13.15 20.71 29.97
C ASN A 325 -13.48 20.22 28.55
N ARG A 326 -13.36 21.10 27.53
CA ARG A 326 -13.62 20.77 26.12
C ARG A 326 -12.53 21.37 25.21
N PRO A 327 -12.09 20.64 24.16
CA PRO A 327 -11.15 21.19 23.20
C PRO A 327 -11.80 22.29 22.36
N GLU A 328 -11.05 23.36 22.08
CA GLU A 328 -11.42 24.38 21.09
C GLU A 328 -11.36 23.78 19.67
N ARG A 329 -10.37 22.92 19.42
CA ARG A 329 -10.16 22.25 18.13
C ARG A 329 -9.52 20.88 18.30
N GLU A 330 -9.78 20.01 17.33
CA GLU A 330 -9.23 18.67 17.26
C GLU A 330 -8.86 18.32 15.80
N TRP A 331 -7.67 17.77 15.61
CA TRP A 331 -7.17 17.35 14.30
C TRP A 331 -6.73 15.89 14.36
N GLN A 332 -6.99 15.14 13.29
CA GLN A 332 -6.43 13.79 13.13
C GLN A 332 -4.95 13.88 12.78
N VAL A 333 -4.10 13.24 13.59
CA VAL A 333 -2.63 13.36 13.46
C VAL A 333 -2.14 12.82 12.11
N LYS A 334 -2.78 11.76 11.59
CA LYS A 334 -2.44 11.15 10.30
C LYS A 334 -2.64 12.08 9.10
N ASN A 335 -3.45 13.13 9.23
CA ASN A 335 -3.75 14.07 8.14
C ASN A 335 -2.87 15.33 8.17
N LEU A 336 -2.05 15.49 9.22
CA LEU A 336 -1.17 16.64 9.39
C LEU A 336 0.19 16.39 8.75
N ARG A 337 0.67 17.33 7.95
CA ARG A 337 2.09 17.42 7.63
C ARG A 337 2.76 18.35 8.62
N VAL A 338 3.82 17.86 9.25
CA VAL A 338 4.56 18.59 10.29
C VAL A 338 5.89 19.05 9.72
N TYR A 339 6.08 20.36 9.64
CA TYR A 339 7.31 21.00 9.20
C TYR A 339 8.03 21.64 10.39
N LEU A 340 9.36 21.59 10.38
CA LEU A 340 10.20 22.35 11.30
C LEU A 340 10.37 23.77 10.76
N GLY A 341 10.22 24.76 11.64
CA GLY A 341 10.35 26.18 11.31
C GLY A 341 9.02 26.93 11.27
N ILE A 342 9.14 28.26 11.40
CA ILE A 342 8.05 29.24 11.27
C ILE A 342 8.64 30.46 10.56
N LYS A 343 7.92 31.02 9.58
CA LYS A 343 8.32 32.25 8.90
C LYS A 343 8.63 33.38 9.88
N LYS A 344 9.81 33.98 9.78
CA LYS A 344 10.24 35.14 10.58
C LYS A 344 9.30 36.33 10.46
N LYS A 345 8.66 36.52 9.29
CA LYS A 345 7.67 37.59 9.08
C LYS A 345 6.48 37.53 10.05
N LEU A 346 6.19 36.35 10.59
CA LEU A 346 5.13 36.14 11.56
C LEU A 346 5.56 36.52 12.98
N ARG A 347 6.83 36.90 13.18
CA ARG A 347 7.42 37.29 14.46
C ARG A 347 7.13 36.26 15.56
N PRO A 348 7.51 34.98 15.35
CA PRO A 348 7.34 33.98 16.39
C PRO A 348 8.14 34.36 17.64
N PRO A 349 7.62 34.12 18.86
CA PRO A 349 8.31 34.44 20.11
C PRO A 349 9.68 33.78 20.28
N THR A 350 9.86 32.60 19.69
CA THR A 350 11.15 31.88 19.62
C THR A 350 11.38 31.35 18.19
N CYS A 351 12.57 30.85 17.90
CA CYS A 351 12.86 30.11 16.67
C CYS A 351 12.45 28.63 16.72
N TRP A 352 11.97 28.13 17.87
CA TRP A 352 11.65 26.73 18.09
C TRP A 352 10.20 26.46 17.71
N GLY A 353 9.95 26.32 16.41
CA GLY A 353 8.60 26.28 15.88
C GLY A 353 8.31 25.07 14.98
N LEU A 354 7.05 24.64 14.98
CA LEU A 354 6.49 23.68 14.04
C LEU A 354 5.39 24.35 13.21
N THR A 355 5.39 24.09 11.91
CA THR A 355 4.30 24.47 11.00
C THR A 355 3.48 23.23 10.66
N LEU A 356 2.19 23.27 10.96
CA LEU A 356 1.24 22.18 10.72
C LEU A 356 0.35 22.53 9.53
N ILE A 357 0.22 21.58 8.60
CA ILE A 357 -0.59 21.75 7.39
C ILE A 357 -1.55 20.58 7.28
N ASN A 358 -2.85 20.85 7.16
CA ASN A 358 -3.86 19.81 6.98
C ASN A 358 -4.05 19.49 5.49
N GLY A 359 -3.90 18.21 5.13
CA GLY A 359 -4.07 17.71 3.77
C GLY A 359 -5.48 17.20 3.45
N SER A 360 -6.56 17.85 3.93
CA SER A 360 -7.91 17.33 3.68
C SER A 360 -8.37 17.56 2.23
N GLU A 361 -8.43 16.50 1.43
CA GLU A 361 -8.97 16.50 0.06
C GLU A 361 -10.51 16.61 -0.01
N LYS A 362 -11.20 16.68 1.14
CA LYS A 362 -12.67 16.57 1.22
C LYS A 362 -13.47 17.84 0.91
N GLN A 363 -12.86 18.94 0.46
CA GLN A 363 -13.60 20.18 0.18
C GLN A 363 -13.38 20.66 -1.26
N GLU A 364 -14.48 21.00 -1.93
CA GLU A 364 -14.56 21.55 -3.29
C GLU A 364 -13.83 22.91 -3.48
N LYS A 365 -13.17 23.41 -2.42
CA LYS A 365 -12.18 24.48 -2.47
C LYS A 365 -11.01 24.13 -1.53
N PRO A 366 -9.77 23.99 -2.03
CA PRO A 366 -8.62 23.68 -1.19
C PRO A 366 -8.13 24.96 -0.49
N GLU A 367 -8.79 25.39 0.57
CA GLU A 367 -8.14 26.32 1.49
C GLU A 367 -7.12 25.53 2.31
N ARG A 368 -5.84 25.65 1.94
CA ARG A 368 -4.71 25.09 2.71
C ARG A 368 -4.73 25.69 4.12
N GLN A 369 -5.23 24.92 5.08
CA GLN A 369 -5.21 25.33 6.48
C GLN A 369 -3.81 25.14 7.06
N GLN A 370 -3.25 26.20 7.60
CA GLN A 370 -1.88 26.26 8.12
C GLN A 370 -1.88 26.85 9.53
N TRP A 371 -1.20 26.17 10.44
CA TRP A 371 -1.05 26.57 11.84
C TRP A 371 0.41 26.55 12.26
N TYR A 372 0.72 27.36 13.27
CA TYR A 372 2.07 27.53 13.80
C TYR A 372 2.07 27.25 15.29
N LEU A 373 2.95 26.35 15.72
CA LEU A 373 3.20 25.99 17.12
C LEU A 373 4.61 26.45 17.50
N CYS A 374 4.73 27.44 18.37
CA CYS A 374 5.99 27.98 18.85
C CYS A 374 6.23 27.52 20.29
N CYS A 375 7.30 26.75 20.48
CA CYS A 375 7.75 26.20 21.76
C CYS A 375 8.75 27.14 22.44
N ASP A 376 8.95 27.00 23.74
CA ASP A 376 9.89 27.88 24.44
C ASP A 376 11.34 27.41 24.30
N THR A 377 11.55 26.11 24.12
CA THR A 377 12.89 25.50 24.01
C THR A 377 13.03 24.56 22.82
N GLN A 378 14.27 24.35 22.38
CA GLN A 378 14.59 23.36 21.35
C GLN A 378 14.19 21.94 21.78
N THR A 379 14.41 21.59 23.04
CA THR A 379 14.05 20.29 23.60
C THR A 379 12.57 20.04 23.47
N GLU A 380 11.74 20.99 23.92
CA GLU A 380 10.28 20.87 23.82
C GLU A 380 9.81 20.69 22.37
N MET A 381 10.35 21.48 21.43
CA MET A 381 10.04 21.33 20.01
C MET A 381 10.38 19.93 19.49
N ARG A 382 11.53 19.36 19.88
CA ARG A 382 11.94 18.00 19.52
C ARG A 382 11.03 16.94 20.13
N GLU A 383 10.56 17.12 21.36
CA GLU A 383 9.60 16.21 22.01
C GLU A 383 8.26 16.20 21.29
N TRP A 384 7.73 17.37 20.92
CA TRP A 384 6.53 17.48 20.11
C TRP A 384 6.72 16.78 18.76
N PHE A 385 7.80 17.12 18.05
CA PHE A 385 8.09 16.57 16.72
C PHE A 385 8.28 15.05 16.73
N SER A 386 9.04 14.51 17.67
CA SER A 386 9.25 13.07 17.82
C SER A 386 7.97 12.32 18.17
N THR A 387 7.10 12.91 19.00
CA THR A 387 5.80 12.33 19.31
C THR A 387 4.90 12.31 18.07
N PHE A 388 4.90 13.38 17.25
CA PHE A 388 4.22 13.38 15.95
C PHE A 388 4.72 12.26 15.04
N LEU A 389 6.03 12.16 14.83
CA LEU A 389 6.63 11.13 13.98
C LEU A 389 6.27 9.71 14.44
N THR A 390 6.36 9.45 15.75
CA THR A 390 6.05 8.13 16.33
C THR A 390 4.59 7.75 16.09
N ILE A 391 3.66 8.71 16.21
CA ILE A 391 2.23 8.46 15.96
C ILE A 391 1.95 8.27 14.47
N GLN A 392 2.59 9.05 13.60
CA GLN A 392 2.35 9.01 12.16
C GLN A 392 2.88 7.73 11.50
N TYR A 393 3.94 7.17 12.05
CA TYR A 393 4.62 6.00 11.50
C TYR A 393 4.62 4.80 12.45
N ASP A 394 3.67 4.74 13.39
CA ASP A 394 3.45 3.61 14.30
C ASP A 394 4.75 3.13 15.00
N GLY A 395 5.57 4.08 15.45
CA GLY A 395 6.85 3.83 16.13
C GLY A 395 8.06 3.61 15.21
N ASN A 396 7.84 3.42 13.91
CA ASN A 396 8.91 3.25 12.92
C ASN A 396 9.54 4.59 12.54
N VAL A 397 10.26 5.25 13.45
CA VAL A 397 10.81 6.60 13.19
C VAL A 397 12.13 6.58 12.41
N TRP A 398 12.87 5.47 12.47
CA TRP A 398 14.16 5.30 11.82
C TRP A 398 14.36 3.84 11.40
N PRO A 399 15.06 3.55 10.28
CA PRO A 399 15.34 2.19 9.89
C PRO A 399 16.04 1.41 11.00
N ALA A 400 15.55 0.20 11.31
CA ALA A 400 16.10 -0.61 12.38
C ALA A 400 17.56 -1.02 12.13
N ASP A 401 17.99 -1.19 10.86
CA ASP A 401 19.34 -1.66 10.50
C ASP A 401 19.90 -1.18 9.13
N ALA A 402 19.32 -0.15 8.51
CA ALA A 402 19.56 0.10 7.07
C ALA A 402 20.76 0.98 6.69
N VAL A 403 21.70 1.30 7.60
CA VAL A 403 22.87 2.14 7.25
C VAL A 403 24.22 1.48 7.58
N GLN A 404 24.24 0.29 8.18
CA GLN A 404 25.49 -0.41 8.53
C GLN A 404 25.75 -1.71 7.76
N THR A 405 24.82 -2.20 6.94
CA THR A 405 25.05 -3.43 6.15
C THR A 405 25.10 -3.14 4.65
N ARG A 406 26.28 -2.74 4.19
CA ARG A 406 26.85 -2.92 2.83
C ARG A 406 25.85 -3.27 1.70
N VAL A 407 25.49 -2.26 0.91
CA VAL A 407 25.17 -2.46 -0.52
C VAL A 407 26.49 -2.70 -1.25
N THR A 408 27.03 -3.91 -1.10
CA THR A 408 28.07 -4.42 -2.00
C THR A 408 27.42 -5.48 -2.87
N ARG A 409 26.79 -5.05 -3.96
CA ARG A 409 26.72 -5.82 -5.20
C ARG A 409 26.39 -4.90 -6.37
N ALA A 410 27.42 -4.68 -7.18
CA ALA A 410 27.28 -4.26 -8.56
C ALA A 410 26.68 -5.40 -9.40
N LEU A 411 26.05 -4.99 -10.51
CA LEU A 411 25.37 -5.74 -11.59
C LEU A 411 23.85 -5.97 -11.40
N PRO A 412 23.07 -5.82 -12.49
CA PRO A 412 21.63 -5.58 -12.43
C PRO A 412 20.97 -6.88 -11.96
N ALA A 413 20.53 -6.88 -10.71
CA ALA A 413 19.90 -8.05 -10.13
C ALA A 413 18.74 -7.60 -9.25
N ASP A 414 17.57 -8.04 -9.69
CA ASP A 414 16.46 -8.51 -8.88
C ASP A 414 16.15 -7.73 -7.61
N THR A 415 15.05 -6.99 -7.72
CA THR A 415 14.08 -6.65 -6.67
C THR A 415 14.04 -7.67 -5.53
N ARG A 416 14.88 -7.47 -4.51
CA ARG A 416 14.73 -8.09 -3.19
C ARG A 416 14.26 -7.03 -2.20
N HIS A 417 12.95 -6.90 -2.11
CA HIS A 417 12.30 -6.21 -1.01
C HIS A 417 11.87 -7.23 0.04
N GLY A 418 12.36 -7.04 1.28
CA GLY A 418 11.73 -7.47 2.52
C GLY A 418 11.73 -8.97 2.82
N ASN A 419 12.07 -9.33 4.06
CA ASN A 419 11.80 -10.65 4.63
C ASN A 419 10.28 -10.84 4.84
N VAL A 420 9.53 -10.93 3.76
CA VAL A 420 8.33 -11.76 3.68
C VAL A 420 8.78 -12.98 2.92
N ALA A 421 8.66 -14.17 3.53
CA ALA A 421 9.04 -15.40 2.85
C ALA A 421 8.18 -15.54 1.59
N LEU A 422 8.74 -15.17 0.43
CA LEU A 422 8.24 -15.67 -0.85
C LEU A 422 8.41 -17.18 -0.79
N ILE A 423 7.31 -17.93 -1.00
CA ILE A 423 7.36 -19.39 -0.99
C ILE A 423 8.40 -19.83 -2.03
N PRO A 424 9.49 -20.51 -1.61
CA PRO A 424 10.50 -20.97 -2.56
C PRO A 424 9.88 -22.05 -3.45
N LEU A 425 9.81 -21.80 -4.76
CA LEU A 425 9.41 -22.80 -5.77
C LEU A 425 10.62 -23.45 -6.43
N ARG A 426 11.75 -23.51 -5.73
CA ARG A 426 12.88 -24.33 -6.16
C ARG A 426 12.97 -25.54 -5.24
N GLY A 427 12.64 -26.69 -5.81
CA GLY A 427 12.62 -27.99 -5.16
C GLY A 427 11.90 -29.00 -6.04
N SER A 428 12.00 -30.27 -5.71
CA SER A 428 11.21 -31.33 -6.35
C SER A 428 9.70 -31.08 -6.16
N GLU A 429 8.87 -31.61 -7.05
CA GLU A 429 7.40 -31.46 -7.06
C GLU A 429 6.75 -31.73 -5.68
N ASN A 430 7.31 -32.68 -4.92
CA ASN A 430 6.89 -33.03 -3.57
C ASN A 430 7.21 -31.95 -2.52
N GLU A 431 8.30 -31.19 -2.67
CA GLU A 431 8.73 -30.14 -1.74
C GLU A 431 7.92 -28.85 -1.93
N MET A 432 7.56 -28.55 -3.18
CA MET A 432 6.62 -27.46 -3.51
C MET A 432 5.22 -27.74 -2.92
N ARG A 433 4.75 -28.99 -3.01
CA ARG A 433 3.45 -29.43 -2.46
C ARG A 433 3.37 -29.30 -0.94
N ASN A 434 4.45 -29.63 -0.21
CA ASN A 434 4.49 -29.54 1.26
C ASN A 434 4.50 -28.09 1.77
N SER A 435 5.07 -27.16 1.01
CA SER A 435 5.13 -25.74 1.37
C SER A 435 3.77 -25.04 1.29
N VAL A 436 2.88 -25.55 0.42
CA VAL A 436 1.47 -25.10 0.32
C VAL A 436 0.60 -25.82 1.35
N ALA A 437 0.83 -27.12 1.59
CA ALA A 437 0.09 -27.90 2.58
C ALA A 437 0.28 -27.40 4.03
N ALA A 438 1.42 -26.78 4.38
CA ALA A 438 1.64 -26.19 5.71
C ALA A 438 0.61 -25.10 6.10
N PHE A 439 -0.13 -24.55 5.13
CA PHE A 439 -1.23 -23.60 5.35
C PHE A 439 -2.63 -24.25 5.31
N THR A 440 -2.72 -25.56 5.05
CA THR A 440 -3.99 -26.33 5.05
C THR A 440 -4.34 -26.91 6.42
N ALA A 441 -3.40 -26.93 7.37
CA ALA A 441 -3.63 -27.43 8.72
C ALA A 441 -4.07 -26.30 9.66
N ASP A 442 -5.35 -25.96 9.66
CA ASP A 442 -5.99 -25.29 10.80
C ASP A 442 -6.57 -26.37 11.75
N PRO A 443 -6.08 -26.50 13.00
CA PRO A 443 -6.59 -27.49 13.95
C PRO A 443 -7.99 -27.18 14.53
N LEU A 444 -8.68 -26.11 14.13
CA LEU A 444 -9.92 -25.68 14.78
C LEU A 444 -11.24 -26.03 14.06
N GLY A 445 -11.20 -26.93 13.07
CA GLY A 445 -12.39 -27.40 12.36
C GLY A 445 -13.08 -28.66 12.91
N VAL A 446 -12.59 -29.26 14.00
CA VAL A 446 -13.18 -30.51 14.54
C VAL A 446 -14.03 -30.20 15.77
N SER A 447 -15.27 -29.78 15.56
CA SER A 447 -16.34 -29.98 16.54
C SER A 447 -17.57 -30.55 15.85
N GLN A 448 -17.91 -31.75 16.32
CA GLN A 448 -18.92 -32.70 15.88
C GLN A 448 -20.28 -32.09 15.49
N SER A 449 -20.84 -32.69 14.44
CA SER A 449 -22.24 -32.69 14.03
C SER A 449 -23.23 -32.83 15.20
N SER A 450 -24.23 -31.95 15.26
CA SER A 450 -25.56 -32.31 15.77
C SER A 450 -26.66 -31.57 15.01
N ASN A 451 -27.52 -32.39 14.37
CA ASN A 451 -28.79 -32.09 13.73
C ASN A 451 -29.52 -30.81 14.16
N HIS A 452 -29.82 -29.93 13.21
CA HIS A 452 -31.16 -29.32 13.11
C HIS A 452 -31.52 -29.03 11.65
N ARG A 453 -32.55 -29.73 11.16
CA ARG A 453 -33.29 -29.41 9.95
C ARG A 453 -33.93 -28.02 10.11
N GLY A 454 -33.54 -27.07 9.28
CA GLY A 454 -34.23 -25.81 9.06
C GLY A 454 -34.14 -25.46 7.58
N GLN A 455 -35.30 -25.39 6.91
CA GLN A 455 -35.44 -25.10 5.49
C GLN A 455 -34.74 -23.78 5.12
N SER A 456 -33.76 -23.83 4.22
CA SER A 456 -33.22 -22.63 3.58
C SER A 456 -34.10 -22.25 2.39
N THR A 457 -34.85 -21.17 2.58
CA THR A 457 -35.60 -20.48 1.52
C THR A 457 -34.62 -19.92 0.50
N VAL A 458 -34.71 -20.42 -0.73
CA VAL A 458 -34.05 -19.88 -1.92
C VAL A 458 -34.58 -18.48 -2.18
N VAL A 459 -33.75 -17.45 -1.98
CA VAL A 459 -34.01 -16.11 -2.51
C VAL A 459 -33.03 -15.89 -3.66
N GLY A 460 -33.55 -16.07 -4.88
CA GLY A 460 -32.81 -15.78 -6.10
C GLY A 460 -32.54 -14.28 -6.23
N LEU A 461 -31.27 -13.92 -6.39
CA LEU A 461 -30.85 -12.57 -6.76
C LEU A 461 -29.72 -12.66 -7.79
N SER A 462 -29.73 -11.73 -8.76
CA SER A 462 -28.86 -11.71 -9.92
C SER A 462 -27.40 -11.37 -9.57
N GLU A 463 -26.53 -12.38 -9.59
CA GLU A 463 -25.13 -12.35 -9.15
C GLU A 463 -24.08 -12.03 -10.23
N THR A 464 -24.48 -11.84 -11.49
CA THR A 464 -23.54 -11.69 -12.62
C THR A 464 -22.70 -10.39 -12.61
N SER A 465 -22.94 -9.45 -11.70
CA SER A 465 -22.15 -8.21 -11.55
C SER A 465 -21.27 -8.16 -10.30
N MET A 466 -21.25 -9.22 -9.47
CA MET A 466 -20.67 -9.14 -8.11
C MET A 466 -19.19 -9.50 -8.03
N LEU A 467 -18.65 -10.25 -9.00
CA LEU A 467 -17.24 -10.66 -9.03
C LEU A 467 -16.36 -9.83 -9.98
N THR A 468 -16.95 -8.95 -10.78
CA THR A 468 -16.20 -8.05 -11.66
C THR A 468 -15.44 -6.99 -10.87
N GLN A 469 -15.94 -6.51 -9.73
CA GLN A 469 -15.29 -5.42 -8.98
C GLN A 469 -13.97 -5.82 -8.28
N PRO A 470 -13.87 -6.96 -7.56
CA PRO A 470 -12.59 -7.42 -7.02
C PRO A 470 -11.57 -7.72 -8.12
N LEU A 471 -12.02 -8.34 -9.21
CA LEU A 471 -11.15 -8.70 -10.33
C LEU A 471 -10.72 -7.47 -11.15
N GLN A 472 -11.56 -6.44 -11.27
CA GLN A 472 -11.21 -5.14 -11.86
C GLN A 472 -10.27 -4.32 -10.98
N ALA A 473 -10.29 -4.51 -9.66
CA ALA A 473 -9.36 -3.85 -8.75
C ALA A 473 -7.99 -4.54 -8.70
N LEU A 474 -7.94 -5.82 -9.10
CA LEU A 474 -6.71 -6.61 -9.21
C LEU A 474 -6.05 -6.52 -10.61
N SER A 475 -6.83 -6.17 -11.64
CA SER A 475 -6.35 -5.86 -13.01
C SER A 475 -5.94 -4.41 -13.13
#